data_AF-A0AB34SS86-F1
#
_entry.id   AF-A0AB34SS86-F1
#
_cell.length_a   1.000
_cell.length_b   1.000
_cell.length_c   1.000
_cell.angle_alpha   90.00
_cell.angle_beta   90.00
_cell.angle_gamma   90.00
#
_symmetry.space_group_name_H-M   'P 1'
#
loop_
_entity.id
_entity.type
_entity.pdbx_description
1 polymer ?
#
loop_
_entity_poly.entity_id
_entity_poly.type
_entity_poly.pdbx_seq_one_letter_code
_entity_poly.pdbx_strand_id
1 'polypeptide(L)'
;MQLTDLSSRVIPANEYRRERWRNQLGWTREILRLGDTAQWALRLSIAEIEQDAAFSAFAGIDRELVLLRGNGMRLMFGSGDADADTDTDTDTDTHTHTHTHTHTHT
;
A
#
# COMPACT_ATOMS: atom_id res chain seq x y z
N MET A 1 -20.04 -10.65 -5.63
CA MET A 1 -19.74 -9.84 -6.84
C MET A 1 -19.02 -10.78 -7.80
N GLN A 2 -19.67 -11.25 -8.87
CA GLN A 2 -19.01 -12.07 -9.89
C GLN A 2 -18.13 -11.15 -10.76
N LEU A 3 -16.89 -11.56 -11.01
CA LEU A 3 -15.86 -10.79 -11.74
C LEU A 3 -16.13 -10.68 -13.27
N THR A 4 -17.38 -10.84 -13.71
CA THR A 4 -17.79 -10.93 -15.12
C THR A 4 -18.53 -9.69 -15.63
N ASP A 5 -18.76 -8.69 -14.78
CA ASP A 5 -19.13 -7.35 -15.24
C ASP A 5 -17.86 -6.58 -15.56
N LEU A 6 -17.48 -6.56 -16.85
CA LEU A 6 -16.29 -5.87 -17.36
C LEU A 6 -16.50 -4.36 -17.52
N SER A 7 -17.51 -3.77 -16.87
CA SER A 7 -17.68 -2.32 -16.86
C SER A 7 -16.53 -1.66 -16.09
N SER A 8 -15.82 -0.76 -16.77
CA SER A 8 -14.83 0.08 -16.12
C SER A 8 -15.52 1.17 -15.32
N ARG A 9 -14.98 1.47 -14.13
CA ARG A 9 -15.46 2.55 -13.27
C ARG A 9 -14.34 3.54 -13.00
N VAL A 10 -14.60 4.81 -13.26
CA VAL A 10 -13.72 5.90 -12.81
C VAL A 10 -14.07 6.23 -11.36
N ILE A 11 -13.06 6.31 -10.50
CA ILE A 11 -13.18 6.82 -9.13
C ILE A 11 -12.41 8.14 -9.09
N PRO A 12 -13.08 9.30 -9.05
CA PRO A 12 -12.40 10.58 -9.11
C PRO A 12 -11.69 10.87 -7.78
N ALA A 13 -10.51 11.48 -7.87
CA ALA A 13 -9.61 11.64 -6.71
C ALA A 13 -10.19 12.51 -5.59
N ASN A 14 -11.16 13.37 -5.89
CA ASN A 14 -11.86 14.21 -4.92
C ASN A 14 -12.88 13.43 -4.06
N GLU A 15 -13.23 12.19 -4.44
CA GLU A 15 -14.11 11.32 -3.64
C GLU A 15 -13.35 10.48 -2.61
N TYR A 16 -12.01 10.45 -2.65
CA TYR A 16 -11.23 9.66 -1.72
C TYR A 16 -11.39 10.18 -0.29
N ARG A 17 -11.83 9.32 0.63
CA ARG A 17 -11.92 9.68 2.04
C ARG A 17 -10.53 9.70 2.65
N ARG A 18 -10.14 10.85 3.19
CA ARG A 18 -8.87 11.04 3.92
C ARG A 18 -9.09 10.85 5.43
N GLU A 19 -8.32 9.95 6.02
CA GLU A 19 -8.41 9.60 7.44
C GLU A 19 -7.03 9.70 8.11
N ARG A 20 -7.03 10.23 9.33
CA ARG A 20 -5.84 10.33 10.16
C ARG A 20 -5.51 8.98 10.76
N TRP A 21 -4.24 8.58 10.72
CA TRP A 21 -3.81 7.37 11.41
C TRP A 21 -4.00 7.50 12.92
N ARG A 22 -4.26 6.38 13.60
CA ARG A 22 -4.45 6.35 15.05
C ARG A 22 -3.27 6.96 15.82
N ASN A 23 -2.04 6.69 15.36
CA ASN A 23 -0.80 7.22 15.96
C ASN A 23 -0.52 8.69 15.61
N GLN A 24 -1.32 9.33 14.76
CA GLN A 24 -1.13 10.70 14.32
C GLN A 24 0.22 10.94 13.58
N LEU A 25 0.77 9.95 12.89
CA LEU A 25 2.03 10.08 12.14
C LEU A 25 1.87 9.98 10.62
N GLY A 26 0.64 9.88 10.14
CA GLY A 26 0.33 9.90 8.72
C GLY A 26 -1.17 9.92 8.42
N TRP A 27 -1.49 9.80 7.14
CA TRP A 27 -2.85 9.81 6.64
C TRP A 27 -3.03 8.67 5.64
N THR A 28 -4.27 8.21 5.53
CA THR A 28 -4.69 7.29 4.46
C THR A 28 -5.79 7.95 3.66
N ARG A 29 -5.69 7.92 2.32
CA ARG A 29 -6.79 8.17 1.40
C ARG A 29 -7.25 6.84 0.81
N GLU A 30 -8.43 6.37 1.20
CA GLU A 30 -8.99 5.12 0.66
C GLU A 30 -9.61 5.36 -0.72
N ILE A 31 -9.21 4.57 -1.71
CA ILE A 31 -9.68 4.65 -3.11
C ILE A 31 -10.79 3.63 -3.34
N LEU A 32 -10.54 2.37 -2.94
CA LEU A 32 -11.45 1.26 -3.16
C LEU A 32 -11.32 0.25 -2.03
N ARG A 33 -12.46 -0.35 -1.68
CA ARG A 33 -12.53 -1.54 -0.85
C ARG A 33 -13.55 -2.50 -1.44
N LEU A 34 -13.19 -3.77 -1.54
CA LEU A 34 -14.07 -4.86 -1.92
C LEU A 34 -14.32 -5.73 -0.69
N GLY A 35 -15.48 -5.55 -0.05
CA GLY A 35 -15.85 -6.15 1.23
C GLY A 35 -16.15 -5.08 2.28
N ASP A 36 -16.21 -5.49 3.54
CA ASP A 36 -16.50 -4.60 4.67
C ASP A 36 -15.23 -4.13 5.40
N THR A 37 -15.40 -3.34 6.46
CA THR A 37 -14.28 -2.76 7.21
C THR A 37 -13.38 -3.81 7.85
N ALA A 38 -13.96 -4.91 8.35
CA ALA A 38 -13.29 -5.97 9.09
C ALA A 38 -12.84 -7.13 8.19
N GLN A 39 -13.56 -7.39 7.11
CA GLN A 39 -13.36 -8.50 6.18
C GLN A 39 -13.47 -7.99 4.75
N TRP A 40 -12.31 -7.86 4.09
CA TRP A 40 -12.22 -7.38 2.72
C TRP A 40 -11.25 -8.26 1.93
N ALA A 41 -11.56 -8.43 0.64
CA ALA A 41 -10.73 -9.19 -0.30
C ALA A 41 -9.69 -8.29 -0.98
N LEU A 42 -9.99 -7.00 -1.15
CA LEU A 42 -9.07 -6.02 -1.71
C LEU A 42 -9.29 -4.66 -1.08
N ARG A 43 -8.19 -3.96 -0.79
CA ARG A 43 -8.20 -2.57 -0.38
C ARG A 43 -7.10 -1.81 -1.10
N LEU A 44 -7.46 -0.73 -1.78
CA LEU A 44 -6.55 0.17 -2.45
C LEU A 44 -6.60 1.54 -1.78
N SER A 45 -5.43 2.07 -1.44
CA SER A 45 -5.32 3.35 -0.75
C SER A 45 -3.98 4.04 -1.01
N ILE A 46 -3.94 5.35 -0.82
CA ILE A 46 -2.72 6.15 -0.79
C ILE A 46 -2.36 6.47 0.66
N ALA A 47 -1.12 6.20 1.05
CA ALA A 47 -0.58 6.57 2.35
C ALA A 47 0.25 7.86 2.24
N GLU A 48 0.05 8.79 3.18
CA GLU A 48 0.94 9.93 3.41
C GLU A 48 1.66 9.71 4.73
N ILE A 49 2.99 9.55 4.67
CA ILE A 49 3.82 9.31 5.84
C ILE A 49 4.46 10.64 6.23
N GLU A 50 4.15 11.15 7.42
CA GLU A 50 4.70 12.42 7.91
C GLU A 50 5.93 12.20 8.78
N GLN A 51 6.02 11.06 9.46
CA GLN A 51 7.12 10.67 10.34
C GLN A 51 7.31 9.15 10.29
N ASP A 52 8.53 8.71 10.65
CA ASP A 52 8.86 7.28 10.76
C ASP A 52 7.89 6.59 11.71
N ALA A 53 7.28 5.51 11.24
CA ALA A 53 6.26 4.79 11.97
C ALA A 53 6.20 3.32 11.55
N ALA A 54 5.82 2.46 12.48
CA ALA A 54 5.47 1.09 12.17
C ALA A 54 4.16 1.04 11.37
N PHE A 55 4.15 0.24 10.31
CA PHE A 55 2.91 -0.12 9.63
C PHE A 55 2.04 -1.01 10.54
N SER A 56 0.72 -0.86 10.46
CA SER A 56 -0.19 -1.83 11.07
C SER A 56 -0.08 -3.18 10.38
N ALA A 57 -0.05 -4.25 11.17
CA ALA A 57 -0.10 -5.62 10.70
C ALA A 57 -1.51 -6.01 10.27
N PHE A 58 -1.62 -6.73 9.15
CA PHE A 58 -2.87 -7.30 8.64
C PHE A 58 -2.59 -8.78 8.33
N ALA A 59 -2.86 -9.65 9.30
CA ALA A 59 -2.55 -11.07 9.18
C ALA A 59 -3.33 -11.70 8.02
N GLY A 60 -2.65 -12.53 7.22
CA GLY A 60 -3.24 -13.23 6.08
C GLY A 60 -3.54 -12.34 4.86
N ILE A 61 -3.02 -11.11 4.84
CA ILE A 61 -3.19 -10.18 3.71
C ILE A 61 -1.83 -9.87 3.09
N ASP A 62 -1.71 -10.14 1.79
CA ASP A 62 -0.60 -9.66 0.98
C ASP A 62 -0.66 -8.14 0.80
N ARG A 63 0.51 -7.50 0.85
CA ARG A 63 0.63 -6.05 0.69
C ARG A 63 1.74 -5.72 -0.29
N GLU A 64 1.36 -4.94 -1.30
CA GLU A 64 2.28 -4.25 -2.19
C GLU A 64 2.25 -2.75 -1.90
N LEU A 65 3.41 -2.10 -1.98
CA LEU A 65 3.57 -0.67 -1.77
C LEU A 65 4.38 -0.09 -2.93
N VAL A 66 3.94 1.04 -3.45
CA VAL A 66 4.65 1.79 -4.50
C VAL A 66 4.82 3.22 -4.01
N LEU A 67 6.05 3.74 -4.06
CA LEU A 67 6.33 5.12 -3.74
C LEU A 67 5.78 6.03 -4.85
N LEU A 68 4.75 6.83 -4.53
CA LEU A 68 4.18 7.77 -5.49
C LEU A 68 4.93 9.10 -5.54
N ARG A 69 5.48 9.54 -4.41
CA ARG A 69 6.24 10.79 -4.27
C ARG A 69 7.05 10.78 -2.97
N GLY A 70 8.27 11.29 -3.03
CA GLY A 70 9.15 11.41 -1.87
C GLY A 70 10.58 11.02 -2.23
N ASN A 71 11.44 10.97 -1.22
CA ASN A 71 12.88 10.72 -1.37
C ASN A 71 13.26 9.25 -1.10
N GLY A 72 12.34 8.30 -1.35
CA GLY A 72 12.52 6.90 -0.95
C GLY A 72 11.84 6.55 0.38
N MET A 73 11.84 5.25 0.69
CA MET A 73 11.34 4.69 1.94
C MET A 73 12.18 3.48 2.29
N ARG A 74 12.67 3.40 3.54
CA ARG A 74 13.30 2.19 4.07
C ARG A 74 12.26 1.40 4.86
N LEU A 75 12.09 0.13 4.52
CA LEU A 75 11.23 -0.79 5.26
C LEU A 75 12.10 -1.72 6.08
N MET A 76 11.78 -1.83 7.38
CA MET A 76 12.38 -2.82 8.26
C MET A 76 11.34 -3.88 8.57
N PHE A 77 11.66 -5.13 8.25
CA PHE A 77 10.87 -6.29 8.62
C PHE A 77 11.44 -6.85 9.93
N GLY A 78 10.56 -7.41 10.79
CA GLY A 78 11.01 -8.06 12.04
C GLY A 78 12.05 -9.16 11.75
N SER A 79 12.99 -9.33 12.69
CA SER A 79 14.25 -10.08 12.56
C SER A 79 14.24 -11.28 11.61
N GLY A 80 14.91 -11.10 10.47
CA GLY A 80 15.19 -12.12 9.47
C GLY A 80 15.35 -11.51 8.08
N ASP A 81 16.38 -10.68 7.90
CA ASP A 81 16.94 -10.17 6.63
C ASP A 81 15.96 -10.00 5.46
N ALA A 82 15.38 -8.82 5.39
CA ALA A 82 15.07 -8.19 4.11
C ALA A 82 15.45 -6.71 4.23
N ASP A 83 16.75 -6.44 4.19
CA ASP A 83 17.24 -5.13 3.74
C ASP A 83 16.72 -4.97 2.30
N ALA A 84 15.56 -4.34 2.16
CA ALA A 84 15.12 -3.80 0.89
C ALA A 84 15.99 -2.55 0.63
N ASP A 85 17.21 -2.80 0.17
CA ASP A 85 18.09 -1.78 -0.36
C ASP A 85 17.50 -1.31 -1.69
N THR A 86 16.66 -0.27 -1.63
CA THR A 86 16.25 0.45 -2.84
C THR A 86 17.40 1.36 -3.24
N ASP A 87 18.40 0.78 -3.90
CA ASP A 87 19.41 1.55 -4.61
C ASP A 87 18.73 2.18 -5.83
N THR A 88 18.22 3.40 -5.65
CA THR A 88 17.73 4.21 -6.76
C THR A 88 18.93 4.83 -7.46
N ASP A 89 19.57 4.05 -8.34
CA ASP A 89 20.39 4.65 -9.39
C ASP A 89 19.43 5.40 -10.32
N THR A 90 19.58 6.72 -10.33
CA THR A 90 18.71 7.62 -11.07
C THR A 90 19.28 7.71 -12.48
N ASP A 91 18.91 6.76 -13.33
CA ASP A 91 19.02 6.97 -14.77
C ASP A 91 17.68 6.80 -15.47
N THR A 92 17.53 7.63 -16.48
CA THR A 92 16.27 8.05 -17.08
C THR A 92 15.68 6.91 -17.91
N ASP A 93 14.63 6.25 -17.41
CA ASP A 93 13.39 6.02 -18.15
C ASP A 93 12.42 5.17 -17.31
N THR A 94 11.15 5.56 -17.41
CA THR A 94 10.01 5.05 -16.64
C THR A 94 9.86 3.53 -16.80
N HIS A 95 9.75 2.78 -15.69
CA HIS A 95 8.72 1.76 -15.36
C HIS A 95 9.09 1.04 -14.05
N THR A 96 8.53 1.47 -12.91
CA THR A 96 8.68 0.75 -11.63
C THR A 96 7.55 -0.28 -11.48
N HIS A 97 7.90 -1.57 -11.54
CA HIS A 97 7.08 -2.66 -11.00
C HIS A 97 7.88 -3.34 -9.89
N THR A 98 7.37 -3.29 -8.66
CA THR A 98 7.90 -4.09 -7.55
C THR A 98 6.80 -5.04 -7.11
N HIS A 99 6.98 -6.34 -7.38
CA HIS A 99 6.11 -7.42 -6.94
C HIS A 99 6.74 -8.05 -5.69
N THR A 100 6.01 -8.07 -4.57
CA THR A 100 6.44 -8.75 -3.34
C THR A 100 5.34 -9.71 -2.92
N HIS A 101 5.57 -11.01 -3.10
CA HIS A 101 4.65 -12.07 -2.73
C HIS A 101 5.05 -12.65 -1.36
N THR A 102 4.17 -12.58 -0.35
CA THR A 102 4.46 -13.07 1.01
C THR A 102 3.48 -14.17 1.41
N HIS A 103 3.79 -15.42 1.06
CA HIS A 103 3.05 -16.57 1.56
C HIS A 103 3.35 -16.81 3.05
N THR A 104 2.37 -16.60 3.93
CA THR A 104 2.43 -17.06 5.33
C THR A 104 1.59 -18.33 5.48
N HIS A 105 2.23 -19.49 5.66
CA HIS A 105 1.56 -20.71 6.14
C HIS A 105 1.67 -20.75 7.67
N THR A 106 0.57 -21.13 8.33
CA THR A 106 0.45 -21.23 9.80
C THR A 106 1.22 -22.41 10.36
#